data_AF-A0A5D0N1C4-F1
#
_entry.id   AF-A0A5D0N1C4-F1
#
_cell.length_a   1.000
_cell.length_b   1.000
_cell.length_c   1.000
_cell.angle_alpha   90.00
_cell.angle_beta   90.00
_cell.angle_gamma   90.00
#
_symmetry.space_group_name_H-M   'P 1'
#
loop_
_entity.id
_entity.type
_entity.pdbx_description
1 polymer ?
#
loop_
_entity_poly.entity_id
_entity_poly.type
_entity_poly.pdbx_seq_one_letter_code
_entity_poly.pdbx_strand_id
1 'polypeptide(L)'
;MRVNTLKRAAVAFALALPGAAIATVVAAPPAHADSCYTWTRNLYQGRSGEDVRQLQIRVAGWAAYRDIVRVDGIYGPETAAAVRRFQSAYGLQADGVAGPQTFAKIYDLQDGDCTPKHFSYTELDNGCGKGGWSGGPLSPTATRENALRTMWKLEALRRSLGDKPLYVNSAFRSIACNQQVGGASDSQHLYGTAADVISRSRSLCQVAKSARNHGFSGLFGPGYPGHDDHVHVDSRRENNQDRSSNTTTWSAPDCGVS
;
A
#
# COMPACT_ATOMS: atom_id res chain seq x y z
N MET A 1 -86.98 -37.44 -26.02
CA MET A 1 -85.69 -37.96 -25.50
C MET A 1 -84.54 -37.11 -26.05
N ARG A 2 -83.53 -36.84 -25.20
CA ARG A 2 -82.25 -36.13 -25.42
C ARG A 2 -82.16 -34.64 -25.06
N VAL A 3 -82.21 -34.44 -23.75
CA VAL A 3 -81.40 -33.65 -22.79
C VAL A 3 -80.07 -32.99 -23.29
N ASN A 4 -79.91 -31.70 -22.89
CA ASN A 4 -78.71 -30.90 -22.50
C ASN A 4 -77.53 -30.70 -23.49
N THR A 5 -76.70 -29.64 -23.45
CA THR A 5 -76.42 -28.58 -22.46
C THR A 5 -75.69 -27.41 -23.15
N LEU A 6 -76.03 -26.16 -22.79
CA LEU A 6 -75.20 -24.98 -23.05
C LEU A 6 -73.97 -25.00 -22.13
N LYS A 7 -72.75 -25.04 -22.69
CA LYS A 7 -71.52 -24.85 -21.93
C LYS A 7 -71.29 -23.35 -21.72
N ARG A 8 -71.41 -22.91 -20.46
CA ARG A 8 -70.96 -21.59 -19.99
C ARG A 8 -69.43 -21.55 -20.02
N ALA A 9 -68.84 -20.60 -20.72
CA ALA A 9 -67.41 -20.28 -20.58
C ALA A 9 -67.24 -19.36 -19.36
N ALA A 10 -66.53 -19.83 -18.34
CA ALA A 10 -66.15 -19.02 -17.19
C ALA A 10 -64.90 -18.21 -17.54
N VAL A 11 -64.99 -16.88 -17.49
CA VAL A 11 -63.85 -15.97 -17.55
C VAL A 11 -63.21 -15.95 -16.16
N ALA A 12 -61.99 -16.46 -16.04
CA ALA A 12 -61.21 -16.37 -14.81
C ALA A 12 -60.54 -14.98 -14.74
N PHE A 13 -61.00 -14.13 -13.82
CA PHE A 13 -60.27 -12.93 -13.41
C PHE A 13 -59.08 -13.36 -12.53
N ALA A 14 -57.88 -13.35 -13.08
CA ALA A 14 -56.67 -13.51 -12.27
C ALA A 14 -56.40 -12.17 -11.55
N LEU A 15 -56.65 -12.13 -10.23
CA LEU A 15 -56.16 -11.04 -9.39
C LEU A 15 -54.64 -11.08 -9.34
N ALA A 16 -53.98 -10.14 -10.01
CA ALA A 16 -52.57 -9.84 -9.80
C ALA A 16 -52.43 -9.08 -8.47
N LEU A 17 -51.96 -9.78 -7.43
CA LEU A 17 -51.54 -9.14 -6.19
C LEU A 17 -50.21 -8.40 -6.44
N PRO A 18 -50.07 -7.11 -6.09
CA PRO A 18 -48.78 -6.43 -6.12
C PRO A 18 -47.90 -7.04 -5.02
N GLY A 19 -46.91 -7.83 -5.42
CA GLY A 19 -45.88 -8.33 -4.53
C GLY A 19 -45.04 -7.16 -4.02
N ALA A 20 -45.16 -6.84 -2.73
CA ALA A 20 -44.26 -5.90 -2.07
C ALA A 20 -42.85 -6.50 -2.05
N ALA A 21 -41.96 -5.97 -2.89
CA ALA A 21 -40.54 -6.28 -2.82
C ALA A 21 -39.99 -5.66 -1.52
N ILE A 22 -39.83 -6.49 -0.49
CA ILE A 22 -39.11 -6.11 0.72
C ILE A 22 -37.64 -6.00 0.33
N ALA A 23 -37.18 -4.79 0.07
CA ALA A 23 -35.76 -4.50 -0.04
C ALA A 23 -35.14 -4.70 1.36
N THR A 24 -34.54 -5.88 1.58
CA THR A 24 -33.74 -6.12 2.77
C THR A 24 -32.51 -5.22 2.69
N VAL A 25 -32.52 -4.14 3.46
CA VAL A 25 -31.33 -3.32 3.67
C VAL A 25 -30.36 -4.18 4.47
N VAL A 26 -29.39 -4.80 3.80
CA VAL A 26 -28.30 -5.49 4.50
C VAL A 26 -27.51 -4.41 5.21
N ALA A 27 -27.64 -4.35 6.54
CA ALA A 27 -26.81 -3.48 7.36
C ALA A 27 -25.34 -3.85 7.10
N ALA A 28 -24.53 -2.84 6.76
CA ALA A 28 -23.09 -3.04 6.66
C ALA A 28 -22.58 -3.63 7.99
N PRO A 29 -21.70 -4.64 7.98
CA PRO A 29 -21.09 -5.12 9.21
C PRO A 29 -20.49 -3.93 9.98
N PRO A 30 -20.54 -3.96 11.32
CA PRO A 30 -19.94 -2.89 12.12
C PRO A 30 -18.50 -2.70 11.67
N ALA A 31 -18.11 -1.44 11.41
CA ALA A 31 -16.75 -1.11 11.05
C ALA A 31 -15.83 -1.71 12.12
N HIS A 32 -14.99 -2.67 11.73
CA HIS A 32 -13.97 -3.21 12.61
C HIS A 32 -13.14 -2.02 13.09
N ALA A 33 -13.25 -1.69 14.38
CA ALA A 33 -12.33 -0.76 15.00
C ALA A 33 -10.96 -1.42 14.94
N ASP A 34 -10.09 -0.87 14.10
CA ASP A 34 -8.71 -1.33 13.98
C ASP A 34 -7.93 -0.79 15.18
N SER A 35 -7.14 -1.67 15.82
CA SER A 35 -6.36 -1.32 17.01
C SER A 35 -5.27 -0.29 16.73
N CYS A 36 -4.87 -0.14 15.47
CA CYS A 36 -3.91 0.88 15.06
C CYS A 36 -4.57 2.26 14.86
N TYR A 37 -5.55 2.35 13.95
CA TYR A 37 -6.18 3.61 13.57
C TYR A 37 -7.57 3.38 12.97
N THR A 38 -8.57 4.11 13.46
CA THR A 38 -9.95 4.03 12.95
C THR A 38 -10.35 5.35 12.28
N TRP A 39 -10.72 5.29 10.99
CA TRP A 39 -11.31 6.44 10.27
C TRP A 39 -12.78 6.61 10.63
N THR A 40 -13.17 7.83 11.01
CA THR A 40 -14.52 8.17 11.48
C THR A 40 -15.36 8.94 10.46
N ARG A 41 -14.78 9.30 9.30
CA ARG A 41 -15.43 10.07 8.24
C ARG A 41 -14.86 9.73 6.86
N ASN A 42 -15.65 10.00 5.82
CA ASN A 42 -15.17 9.90 4.44
C ASN A 42 -14.10 10.96 4.16
N LEU A 43 -13.06 10.57 3.43
CA LEU A 43 -11.99 11.44 2.97
C LEU A 43 -12.04 11.58 1.45
N TYR A 44 -11.99 12.82 0.99
CA TYR A 44 -12.05 13.22 -0.41
C TYR A 44 -11.30 14.55 -0.57
N GLN A 45 -11.14 15.00 -1.81
CA GLN A 45 -10.38 16.22 -2.09
C GLN A 45 -10.84 17.43 -1.29
N GLY A 46 -9.88 18.20 -0.78
CA GLY A 46 -10.12 19.36 0.08
C GLY A 46 -10.21 19.04 1.58
N ARG A 47 -10.26 17.75 1.97
CA ARG A 47 -10.08 17.36 3.38
C ARG A 47 -8.63 17.49 3.80
N SER A 48 -8.41 17.78 5.08
CA SER A 48 -7.09 17.79 5.70
C SER A 48 -7.16 17.28 7.13
N GLY A 49 -6.01 16.91 7.69
CA GLY A 49 -5.86 16.48 9.08
C GLY A 49 -5.11 15.16 9.22
N GLU A 50 -5.05 14.70 10.47
CA GLU A 50 -4.33 13.47 10.82
C GLU A 50 -4.91 12.24 10.13
N ASP A 51 -6.23 12.16 9.95
CA ASP A 51 -6.89 11.07 9.21
C ASP A 51 -6.48 11.00 7.74
N VAL A 52 -6.25 12.15 7.10
CA VAL A 52 -5.70 12.21 5.75
C VAL A 52 -4.24 11.79 5.72
N ARG A 53 -3.42 12.24 6.68
CA ARG A 53 -2.01 11.83 6.79
C ARG A 53 -1.88 10.32 6.97
N GLN A 54 -2.72 9.77 7.83
CA GLN A 54 -2.84 8.34 8.08
C GLN A 54 -3.26 7.60 6.81
N LEU A 55 -4.21 8.11 6.01
CA LEU A 55 -4.58 7.51 4.73
C LEU A 55 -3.41 7.53 3.74
N GLN A 56 -2.71 8.68 3.60
CA GLN A 56 -1.57 8.85 2.70
C GLN A 56 -0.46 7.82 2.97
N ILE A 57 -0.21 7.47 4.23
CA ILE A 57 0.74 6.40 4.60
C ILE A 57 0.30 5.06 3.98
N ARG A 58 -0.98 4.68 4.09
CA ARG A 58 -1.47 3.38 3.60
C ARG A 58 -1.50 3.30 2.08
N VAL A 59 -1.70 4.45 1.43
CA VAL A 59 -1.71 4.53 -0.02
C VAL A 59 -0.37 4.95 -0.63
N ALA A 60 0.70 5.04 0.16
CA ALA A 60 2.02 5.51 -0.30
C ALA A 60 2.60 4.67 -1.45
N GLY A 61 2.29 3.37 -1.47
CA GLY A 61 2.68 2.44 -2.53
C GLY A 61 1.83 2.51 -3.81
N TRP A 62 0.76 3.30 -3.82
CA TRP A 62 -0.14 3.45 -4.96
C TRP A 62 0.11 4.76 -5.71
N ALA A 63 1.36 5.15 -5.79
CA ALA A 63 1.84 6.24 -6.63
C ALA A 63 1.70 5.90 -8.13
N ALA A 64 2.15 6.81 -9.00
CA ALA A 64 2.33 6.55 -10.43
C ALA A 64 3.80 6.23 -10.74
N TYR A 65 4.07 5.87 -11.99
CA TYR A 65 5.43 5.75 -12.50
C TYR A 65 6.23 7.02 -12.21
N ARG A 66 7.35 6.87 -11.49
CA ARG A 66 8.28 7.95 -11.14
C ARG A 66 7.69 9.05 -10.24
N ASP A 67 6.56 8.77 -9.61
CA ASP A 67 5.86 9.70 -8.72
C ASP A 67 5.93 9.23 -7.26
N ILE A 68 5.52 10.09 -6.34
CA ILE A 68 5.38 9.76 -4.90
C ILE A 68 3.96 10.10 -4.44
N VAL A 69 3.62 9.70 -3.22
CA VAL A 69 2.46 10.21 -2.49
C VAL A 69 2.97 11.01 -1.30
N ARG A 70 2.77 12.32 -1.32
CA ARG A 70 3.10 13.22 -0.21
C ARG A 70 2.26 12.88 1.00
N VAL A 71 2.91 12.85 2.15
CA VAL A 71 2.31 12.59 3.46
C VAL A 71 2.27 13.91 4.24
N ASP A 72 1.44 14.84 3.76
CA ASP A 72 1.32 16.21 4.28
C ASP A 72 0.00 16.47 5.03
N GLY A 73 -0.88 15.46 5.10
CA GLY A 73 -2.20 15.60 5.69
C GLY A 73 -3.19 16.39 4.85
N ILE A 74 -2.91 16.64 3.56
CA ILE A 74 -3.78 17.37 2.63
C ILE A 74 -4.28 16.42 1.54
N TYR A 75 -5.60 16.30 1.41
CA TYR A 75 -6.21 15.45 0.40
C TYR A 75 -6.27 16.21 -0.93
N GLY A 76 -5.16 16.19 -1.67
CA GLY A 76 -5.04 16.78 -3.00
C GLY A 76 -5.36 15.81 -4.15
N PRO A 77 -5.14 16.24 -5.40
CA PRO A 77 -5.23 15.39 -6.60
C PRO A 77 -4.33 14.14 -6.58
N GLU A 78 -3.15 14.27 -6.00
CA GLU A 78 -2.19 13.18 -5.83
C GLU A 78 -2.75 12.08 -4.91
N THR A 79 -3.25 12.45 -3.72
CA THR A 79 -3.93 11.54 -2.79
C THR A 79 -5.15 10.88 -3.44
N ALA A 80 -5.99 11.65 -4.14
CA ALA A 80 -7.16 11.12 -4.84
C ALA A 80 -6.78 10.08 -5.91
N ALA A 81 -5.71 10.34 -6.67
CA ALA A 81 -5.21 9.41 -7.67
C ALA A 81 -4.63 8.14 -7.03
N ALA A 82 -3.92 8.26 -5.90
CA ALA A 82 -3.43 7.11 -5.16
C ALA A 82 -4.57 6.23 -4.61
N VAL A 83 -5.61 6.85 -4.06
CA VAL A 83 -6.81 6.13 -3.60
C VAL A 83 -7.49 5.40 -4.76
N ARG A 84 -7.64 6.03 -5.95
CA ARG A 84 -8.18 5.34 -7.12
C ARG A 84 -7.37 4.11 -7.53
N ARG A 85 -6.03 4.21 -7.49
CA ARG A 85 -5.15 3.08 -7.81
C ARG A 85 -5.26 1.95 -6.78
N PHE A 86 -5.29 2.29 -5.50
CA PHE A 86 -5.57 1.34 -4.42
C PHE A 86 -6.91 0.63 -4.65
N GLN A 87 -7.98 1.40 -4.84
CA GLN A 87 -9.33 0.88 -5.07
C GLN A 87 -9.35 -0.09 -6.26
N SER A 88 -8.81 0.32 -7.42
CA SER A 88 -8.71 -0.53 -8.62
C SER A 88 -7.93 -1.82 -8.35
N ALA A 89 -6.79 -1.75 -7.66
CA ALA A 89 -5.95 -2.92 -7.41
C ALA A 89 -6.57 -3.97 -6.48
N TYR A 90 -7.56 -3.55 -5.68
CA TYR A 90 -8.32 -4.41 -4.78
C TYR A 90 -9.77 -4.64 -5.22
N GLY A 91 -10.13 -4.26 -6.45
CA GLY A 91 -11.45 -4.53 -7.03
C GLY A 91 -12.59 -3.72 -6.41
N LEU A 92 -12.29 -2.56 -5.83
CA LEU A 92 -13.27 -1.61 -5.31
C LEU A 92 -13.70 -0.63 -6.41
N GLN A 93 -14.78 0.12 -6.18
CA GLN A 93 -15.12 1.26 -7.02
C GLN A 93 -14.02 2.33 -6.93
N ALA A 94 -13.40 2.65 -8.06
CA ALA A 94 -12.25 3.57 -8.16
C ALA A 94 -12.67 5.04 -8.32
N ASP A 95 -13.40 5.57 -7.33
CA ASP A 95 -13.91 6.95 -7.32
C ASP A 95 -12.93 7.97 -6.73
N GLY A 96 -11.90 7.53 -6.00
CA GLY A 96 -10.96 8.40 -5.30
C GLY A 96 -11.56 9.05 -4.05
N VAL A 97 -12.61 8.47 -3.50
CA VAL A 97 -13.18 8.81 -2.19
C VAL A 97 -12.87 7.66 -1.24
N ALA A 98 -12.10 7.93 -0.19
CA ALA A 98 -11.88 6.94 0.85
C ALA A 98 -13.11 6.93 1.79
N GLY A 99 -14.02 5.99 1.53
CA GLY A 99 -15.18 5.68 2.35
C GLY A 99 -15.10 4.29 3.00
N PRO A 100 -16.21 3.77 3.57
CA PRO A 100 -16.21 2.54 4.36
C PRO A 100 -15.58 1.32 3.68
N GLN A 101 -15.81 1.12 2.38
CA GLN A 101 -15.22 0.01 1.63
C GLN A 101 -13.69 0.15 1.47
N THR A 102 -13.20 1.38 1.28
CA THR A 102 -11.76 1.65 1.21
C THR A 102 -11.10 1.39 2.57
N PHE A 103 -11.71 1.86 3.65
CA PHE A 103 -11.19 1.65 5.01
C PHE A 103 -11.24 0.17 5.42
N ALA A 104 -12.34 -0.53 5.15
CA ALA A 104 -12.44 -1.97 5.38
C ALA A 104 -11.30 -2.72 4.69
N LYS A 105 -10.98 -2.36 3.44
CA LYS A 105 -9.88 -3.00 2.74
C LYS A 105 -8.50 -2.66 3.32
N ILE A 106 -8.33 -1.45 3.85
CA ILE A 106 -7.11 -1.06 4.58
C ILE A 106 -6.98 -1.90 5.86
N TYR A 107 -8.06 -2.06 6.62
CA TYR A 107 -8.07 -2.86 7.85
C TYR A 107 -7.72 -4.34 7.58
N ASP A 108 -8.22 -4.92 6.49
CA ASP A 108 -7.86 -6.30 6.07
C ASP A 108 -6.36 -6.49 5.82
N LEU A 109 -5.68 -5.40 5.45
CA LEU A 109 -4.25 -5.37 5.12
C LEU A 109 -3.39 -4.94 6.30
N GLN A 110 -3.97 -4.46 7.41
CA GLN A 110 -3.25 -3.82 8.50
C GLN A 110 -3.18 -4.73 9.72
N ASP A 111 -2.00 -4.81 10.33
CA ASP A 111 -1.77 -5.45 11.62
C ASP A 111 -1.95 -4.46 12.77
N GLY A 112 -2.04 -4.98 13.99
CA GLY A 112 -2.41 -4.18 15.16
C GLY A 112 -1.44 -3.06 15.55
N ASP A 113 -0.20 -3.10 15.05
CA ASP A 113 0.84 -2.08 15.24
C ASP A 113 1.01 -1.15 14.02
N CYS A 114 0.01 -1.13 13.14
CA CYS A 114 -0.10 -0.34 11.92
C CYS A 114 0.69 -0.86 10.70
N THR A 115 1.53 -1.88 10.84
CA THR A 115 2.24 -2.43 9.68
C THR A 115 1.26 -3.11 8.71
N PRO A 116 1.61 -3.22 7.42
CA PRO A 116 0.86 -4.11 6.55
C PRO A 116 1.14 -5.58 6.91
N LYS A 117 0.14 -6.43 6.68
CA LYS A 117 0.08 -7.85 7.08
C LYS A 117 1.29 -8.73 6.70
N HIS A 118 2.09 -8.31 5.72
CA HIS A 118 3.19 -9.12 5.19
C HIS A 118 4.58 -8.55 5.50
N PHE A 119 4.67 -7.47 6.26
CA PHE A 119 5.93 -6.86 6.67
C PHE A 119 5.85 -6.45 8.13
N SER A 120 6.95 -6.59 8.87
CA SER A 120 6.98 -6.27 10.30
C SER A 120 8.15 -5.37 10.68
N TYR A 121 8.02 -4.64 11.79
CA TYR A 121 9.15 -3.88 12.32
C TYR A 121 10.36 -4.78 12.65
N THR A 122 10.14 -6.00 13.15
CA THR A 122 11.25 -6.92 13.46
C THR A 122 12.01 -7.33 12.20
N GLU A 123 11.30 -7.62 11.11
CA GLU A 123 11.91 -7.93 9.81
C GLU A 123 12.73 -6.75 9.29
N LEU A 124 12.20 -5.52 9.36
CA LEU A 124 12.91 -4.35 8.83
C LEU A 124 14.08 -3.87 9.73
N ASP A 125 14.07 -4.14 11.04
CA ASP A 125 15.21 -3.85 11.92
C ASP A 125 16.33 -4.90 11.75
N ASN A 126 15.95 -6.18 11.62
CA ASN A 126 16.84 -7.34 11.51
C ASN A 126 18.04 -7.33 12.51
N GLY A 127 17.82 -6.78 13.71
CA GLY A 127 18.84 -6.66 14.76
C GLY A 127 19.80 -5.47 14.63
N CYS A 128 19.78 -4.72 13.52
CA CYS A 128 20.71 -3.62 13.31
C CYS A 128 20.47 -2.40 14.18
N GLY A 129 19.22 -2.15 14.58
CA GLY A 129 18.86 -1.17 15.62
C GLY A 129 18.77 -1.76 17.02
N LYS A 130 19.24 -3.00 17.21
CA LYS A 130 19.17 -3.78 18.46
C LYS A 130 17.71 -3.98 18.95
N GLY A 131 16.75 -4.09 18.02
CA GLY A 131 15.31 -4.18 18.31
C GLY A 131 14.66 -2.85 18.71
N GLY A 132 15.46 -1.78 18.89
CA GLY A 132 15.00 -0.47 19.32
C GLY A 132 15.08 0.61 18.25
N TRP A 133 15.38 0.28 16.99
CA TRP A 133 15.51 1.24 15.90
C TRP A 133 16.52 2.37 16.19
N SER A 134 17.54 2.04 16.97
CA SER A 134 18.52 2.98 17.51
C SER A 134 19.81 3.03 16.69
N GLY A 135 20.62 4.07 16.90
CA GLY A 135 21.94 4.20 16.28
C GLY A 135 21.95 4.71 14.84
N GLY A 136 20.79 5.10 14.29
CA GLY A 136 20.69 5.91 13.08
C GLY A 136 20.75 7.42 13.38
N PRO A 137 20.72 8.27 12.35
CA PRO A 137 20.73 9.73 12.51
C PRO A 137 19.44 10.31 13.10
N LEU A 138 18.34 9.55 13.05
CA LEU A 138 17.02 9.99 13.50
C LEU A 138 16.65 9.38 14.85
N SER A 139 15.61 9.93 15.49
CA SER A 139 15.01 9.28 16.65
C SER A 139 14.37 7.94 16.24
N PRO A 140 14.33 6.94 17.13
CA PRO A 140 13.66 5.66 16.86
C PRO A 140 12.24 5.81 16.33
N THR A 141 11.47 6.77 16.86
CA THR A 141 10.10 7.05 16.38
C THR A 141 10.09 7.54 14.94
N ALA A 142 10.93 8.52 14.60
CA ALA A 142 11.00 9.04 13.23
C ALA A 142 11.47 7.97 12.23
N THR A 143 12.46 7.16 12.61
CA THR A 143 12.91 6.03 11.79
C THR A 143 11.79 5.01 11.57
N ARG A 144 11.02 4.67 12.62
CA ARG A 144 9.88 3.76 12.51
C ARG A 144 8.76 4.32 11.64
N GLU A 145 8.48 5.63 11.70
CA GLU A 145 7.51 6.27 10.80
C GLU A 145 7.93 6.18 9.33
N ASN A 146 9.21 6.37 9.04
CA ASN A 146 9.74 6.17 7.69
C ASN A 146 9.63 4.71 7.25
N ALA A 147 10.02 3.78 8.13
CA ALA A 147 9.92 2.35 7.84
C ALA A 147 8.48 1.89 7.62
N LEU A 148 7.52 2.45 8.36
CA LEU A 148 6.10 2.19 8.14
C LEU A 148 5.66 2.54 6.72
N ARG A 149 6.07 3.71 6.22
CA ARG A 149 5.80 4.11 4.83
C ARG A 149 6.49 3.17 3.83
N THR A 150 7.73 2.79 4.10
CA THR A 150 8.46 1.80 3.30
C THR A 150 7.69 0.48 3.22
N MET A 151 7.20 -0.05 4.35
CA MET A 151 6.40 -1.28 4.37
C MET A 151 5.11 -1.17 3.56
N TRP A 152 4.36 -0.06 3.67
CA TRP A 152 3.15 0.14 2.86
C TRP A 152 3.43 0.27 1.36
N LYS A 153 4.61 0.77 0.96
CA LYS A 153 5.07 0.70 -0.43
C LYS A 153 5.43 -0.71 -0.86
N LEU A 154 6.09 -1.47 0.01
CA LEU A 154 6.41 -2.88 -0.23
C LEU A 154 5.15 -3.75 -0.34
N GLU A 155 4.08 -3.47 0.42
CA GLU A 155 2.80 -4.17 0.29
C GLU A 155 2.15 -3.94 -1.09
N ALA A 156 2.19 -2.70 -1.59
CA ALA A 156 1.71 -2.41 -2.94
C ALA A 156 2.56 -3.11 -4.02
N LEU A 157 3.88 -3.15 -3.85
CA LEU A 157 4.78 -3.88 -4.74
C LEU A 157 4.54 -5.40 -4.68
N ARG A 158 4.37 -5.98 -3.50
CA ARG A 158 4.02 -7.38 -3.29
C ARG A 158 2.71 -7.72 -4.03
N ARG A 159 1.71 -6.85 -3.92
CA ARG A 159 0.43 -7.00 -4.62
C ARG A 159 0.60 -6.95 -6.14
N SER A 160 1.35 -5.99 -6.69
CA SER A 160 1.56 -5.86 -8.14
C SER A 160 2.39 -7.01 -8.74
N LEU A 161 3.23 -7.64 -7.93
CA LEU A 161 3.98 -8.84 -8.30
C LEU A 161 3.15 -10.14 -8.23
N GLY A 162 1.84 -10.04 -8.03
CA GLY A 162 0.90 -11.16 -8.06
C GLY A 162 0.66 -11.79 -6.69
N ASP A 163 0.77 -11.02 -5.62
CA ASP A 163 0.34 -11.41 -4.28
C ASP A 163 1.12 -12.63 -3.74
N LYS A 164 2.40 -12.70 -4.11
CA LYS A 164 3.37 -13.70 -3.65
C LYS A 164 4.36 -13.06 -2.68
N PRO A 165 4.98 -13.83 -1.76
CA PRO A 165 5.95 -13.30 -0.82
C PRO A 165 7.07 -12.49 -1.51
N LEU A 166 7.30 -11.30 -0.95
CA LEU A 166 8.47 -10.46 -1.19
C LEU A 166 9.25 -10.49 0.13
N TYR A 167 10.54 -10.82 0.07
CA TYR A 167 11.37 -11.00 1.25
C TYR A 167 12.29 -9.79 1.40
N VAL A 168 12.39 -9.25 2.62
CA VAL A 168 13.35 -8.20 2.96
C VAL A 168 14.64 -8.86 3.48
N ASN A 169 15.75 -8.62 2.78
CA ASN A 169 17.08 -9.09 3.22
C ASN A 169 17.77 -8.09 4.15
N SER A 170 17.56 -6.79 3.90
CA SER A 170 18.08 -5.69 4.70
C SER A 170 17.14 -4.49 4.61
N ALA A 171 17.00 -3.71 5.68
CA ALA A 171 16.25 -2.46 5.66
C ALA A 171 16.90 -1.44 6.59
N PHE A 172 16.42 -1.24 7.81
CA PHE A 172 17.08 -0.28 8.70
C PHE A 172 18.50 -0.72 9.05
N ARG A 173 19.46 0.20 8.92
CA ARG A 173 20.83 0.03 9.38
C ARG A 173 21.18 1.15 10.35
N SER A 174 21.62 0.83 11.56
CA SER A 174 22.34 1.81 12.38
C SER A 174 23.63 2.24 11.67
N ILE A 175 24.23 3.36 12.09
CA ILE A 175 25.52 3.84 11.55
C ILE A 175 26.58 2.73 11.64
N ALA A 176 26.65 2.02 12.78
CA ALA A 176 27.58 0.92 12.98
C ALA A 176 27.31 -0.25 12.01
N CYS A 177 26.05 -0.68 11.87
CA CYS A 177 25.68 -1.72 10.90
C CYS A 177 26.01 -1.32 9.47
N ASN A 178 25.70 -0.08 9.09
CA ASN A 178 25.94 0.42 7.74
C ASN A 178 27.45 0.44 7.43
N GLN A 179 28.28 0.84 8.40
CA GLN A 179 29.74 0.79 8.26
C GLN A 179 30.27 -0.65 8.15
N GLN A 180 29.71 -1.60 8.91
CA GLN A 180 30.13 -3.02 8.85
C GLN A 180 29.94 -3.64 7.47
N VAL A 181 28.92 -3.22 6.73
CA VAL A 181 28.66 -3.69 5.36
C VAL A 181 29.29 -2.81 4.27
N GLY A 182 30.09 -1.81 4.66
CA GLY A 182 30.70 -0.86 3.72
C GLY A 182 29.68 0.06 3.01
N GLY A 183 28.52 0.29 3.63
CA GLY A 183 27.47 1.13 3.08
C GLY A 183 27.85 2.60 2.97
N ALA A 184 27.26 3.29 2.00
CA ALA A 184 27.48 4.73 1.78
C ALA A 184 27.09 5.58 3.00
N SER A 185 27.75 6.73 3.18
CA SER A 185 27.49 7.64 4.30
C SER A 185 26.12 8.31 4.25
N ASP A 186 25.55 8.47 3.05
CA ASP A 186 24.23 9.02 2.75
C ASP A 186 23.19 7.92 2.44
N SER A 187 23.50 6.67 2.85
CA SER A 187 22.64 5.50 2.68
C SER A 187 21.25 5.72 3.29
N GLN A 188 20.21 5.48 2.48
CA GLN A 188 18.81 5.61 2.91
C GLN A 188 18.40 4.55 3.96
N HIS A 189 19.15 3.47 4.10
CA HIS A 189 18.95 2.48 5.17
C HIS A 189 19.11 3.10 6.57
N LEU A 190 19.93 4.15 6.70
CA LEU A 190 20.15 4.86 7.96
C LEU A 190 18.88 5.57 8.48
N TYR A 191 17.94 5.85 7.59
CA TYR A 191 16.78 6.70 7.86
C TYR A 191 15.46 5.91 7.91
N GLY A 192 15.51 4.58 7.75
CA GLY A 192 14.32 3.72 7.64
C GLY A 192 13.57 3.87 6.31
N THR A 193 14.17 4.54 5.33
CA THR A 193 13.53 4.86 4.03
C THR A 193 13.88 3.86 2.93
N ALA A 194 14.64 2.80 3.24
CA ALA A 194 15.13 1.82 2.26
C ALA A 194 14.90 0.36 2.67
N ALA A 195 14.83 -0.50 1.67
CA ALA A 195 14.83 -1.96 1.81
C ALA A 195 15.52 -2.62 0.61
N ASP A 196 16.25 -3.70 0.89
CA ASP A 196 16.83 -4.61 -0.09
C ASP A 196 15.93 -5.84 -0.14
N VAL A 197 15.32 -6.08 -1.31
CA VAL A 197 14.26 -7.09 -1.46
C VAL A 197 14.55 -8.12 -2.54
N ILE A 198 14.03 -9.33 -2.32
CA ILE A 198 14.03 -10.42 -3.30
C ILE A 198 12.65 -11.07 -3.41
N SER A 199 12.38 -11.74 -4.52
CA SER A 199 11.24 -12.64 -4.65
C SER A 199 11.70 -14.02 -5.09
N ARG A 200 11.08 -15.06 -4.56
CA ARG A 200 11.29 -16.45 -5.03
C ARG A 200 10.45 -16.81 -6.25
N SER A 201 9.49 -15.95 -6.61
CA SER A 201 8.53 -16.19 -7.69
C SER A 201 8.68 -15.23 -8.87
N ARG A 202 9.49 -14.20 -8.70
CA ARG A 202 9.76 -13.15 -9.70
C ARG A 202 11.25 -12.91 -9.78
N SER A 203 11.76 -12.71 -10.99
CA SER A 203 13.14 -12.28 -11.19
C SER A 203 13.38 -10.89 -10.59
N LEU A 204 14.63 -10.59 -10.23
CA LEU A 204 15.04 -9.26 -9.77
C LEU A 204 14.65 -8.18 -10.79
N CYS A 205 14.74 -8.47 -12.09
CA CYS A 205 14.29 -7.52 -13.12
C CYS A 205 12.78 -7.28 -13.15
N GLN A 206 11.95 -8.28 -12.81
CA GLN A 206 10.51 -8.05 -12.64
C GLN A 206 10.23 -7.20 -11.40
N VAL A 207 10.94 -7.44 -10.30
CA VAL A 207 10.84 -6.62 -9.08
C VAL A 207 11.25 -5.17 -9.37
N ALA A 208 12.43 -4.96 -9.96
CA ALA A 208 12.94 -3.65 -10.32
C ALA A 208 12.01 -2.88 -11.26
N LYS A 209 11.50 -3.53 -12.32
CA LYS A 209 10.57 -2.88 -13.25
C LYS A 209 9.26 -2.48 -12.57
N SER A 210 8.74 -3.31 -11.67
CA SER A 210 7.49 -3.06 -10.96
C SER A 210 7.63 -1.93 -9.94
N ALA A 211 8.71 -1.95 -9.14
CA ALA A 211 8.97 -0.99 -8.05
C ALA A 211 8.91 0.50 -8.49
N ARG A 212 9.21 0.78 -9.76
CA ARG A 212 9.10 2.12 -10.38
C ARG A 212 7.71 2.76 -10.31
N ASN A 213 6.67 1.99 -10.02
CA ASN A 213 5.28 2.45 -9.90
C ASN A 213 4.80 2.59 -8.45
N HIS A 214 5.66 2.35 -7.46
CA HIS A 214 5.26 2.18 -6.06
C HIS A 214 5.84 3.22 -5.11
N GLY A 215 6.14 4.42 -5.61
CA GLY A 215 6.59 5.53 -4.77
C GLY A 215 8.05 5.44 -4.35
N PHE A 216 8.84 4.53 -4.92
CA PHE A 216 10.29 4.45 -4.70
C PHE A 216 11.02 5.43 -5.62
N SER A 217 11.83 6.28 -5.01
CA SER A 217 12.62 7.29 -5.72
C SER A 217 14.09 6.91 -5.85
N GLY A 218 14.56 5.93 -5.09
CA GLY A 218 15.79 5.22 -5.39
C GLY A 218 15.53 3.76 -5.73
N LEU A 219 16.28 3.26 -6.71
CA LEU A 219 16.20 1.88 -7.15
C LEU A 219 17.55 1.44 -7.69
N PHE A 220 18.13 0.37 -7.13
CA PHE A 220 19.33 -0.25 -7.68
C PHE A 220 19.13 -1.77 -7.76
N GLY A 221 19.65 -2.40 -8.81
CA GLY A 221 19.45 -3.82 -9.05
C GLY A 221 20.46 -4.37 -10.06
N PRO A 222 20.15 -5.51 -10.72
CA PRO A 222 21.11 -6.20 -11.57
C PRO A 222 21.81 -5.32 -12.59
N GLY A 223 23.14 -5.44 -12.63
CA GLY A 223 24.09 -4.68 -13.41
C GLY A 223 24.56 -3.36 -12.75
N TYR A 224 23.97 -2.95 -11.61
CA TYR A 224 24.50 -1.86 -10.80
C TYR A 224 25.47 -2.43 -9.75
N PRO A 225 26.67 -1.82 -9.53
CA PRO A 225 27.69 -2.39 -8.66
C PRO A 225 27.17 -2.80 -7.28
N GLY A 226 27.35 -4.08 -6.92
CA GLY A 226 26.95 -4.64 -5.63
C GLY A 226 25.45 -4.95 -5.48
N HIS A 227 24.66 -4.96 -6.56
CA HIS A 227 23.20 -5.14 -6.51
C HIS A 227 22.69 -6.25 -7.46
N ASP A 228 23.52 -7.25 -7.77
CA ASP A 228 23.14 -8.36 -8.66
C ASP A 228 22.28 -9.45 -8.00
N ASP A 229 22.22 -9.48 -6.67
CA ASP A 229 21.53 -10.51 -5.87
C ASP A 229 20.27 -9.98 -5.14
N HIS A 230 19.97 -8.69 -5.25
CA HIS A 230 18.78 -8.06 -4.68
C HIS A 230 18.31 -6.85 -5.50
N VAL A 231 17.12 -6.34 -5.20
CA VAL A 231 16.70 -5.00 -5.63
C VAL A 231 16.67 -4.11 -4.41
N HIS A 232 17.52 -3.09 -4.40
CA HIS A 232 17.43 -1.99 -3.47
C HIS A 232 16.32 -1.05 -3.89
N VAL A 233 15.46 -0.66 -2.95
CA VAL A 233 14.44 0.36 -3.14
C VAL A 233 14.47 1.35 -1.98
N ASP A 234 14.34 2.64 -2.28
CA ASP A 234 14.28 3.67 -1.25
C ASP A 234 13.39 4.87 -1.59
N SER A 235 13.14 5.67 -0.57
CA SER A 235 12.31 6.88 -0.62
C SER A 235 13.13 8.16 -0.46
N ARG A 236 14.32 8.28 -1.10
CA ARG A 236 15.20 9.46 -0.97
C ARG A 236 14.54 10.80 -1.24
N ARG A 237 13.54 10.89 -2.13
CA ARG A 237 12.77 12.13 -2.36
C ARG A 237 11.94 12.59 -1.15
N GLU A 238 11.71 11.69 -0.20
CA GLU A 238 10.97 11.95 1.04
C GLU A 238 11.91 12.14 2.24
N ASN A 239 13.23 12.01 2.05
CA ASN A 239 14.23 12.18 3.09
C ASN A 239 14.94 13.54 2.98
N ASN A 240 14.55 14.50 3.81
CA ASN A 240 15.19 15.82 3.84
C ASN A 240 16.37 15.90 4.84
N GLN A 241 16.82 14.75 5.38
CA GLN A 241 17.76 14.68 6.50
C GLN A 241 19.11 14.04 6.14
N ASP A 242 19.27 13.58 4.90
CA ASP A 242 20.53 13.03 4.36
C ASP A 242 21.45 14.08 3.71
N ARG A 243 20.96 15.32 3.57
CA ARG A 243 21.66 16.44 2.91
C ARG A 243 21.98 16.18 1.42
N SER A 244 21.34 15.18 0.81
CA SER A 244 21.50 14.85 -0.59
C SER A 244 20.45 15.58 -1.44
N SER A 245 20.61 15.55 -2.77
CA SER A 245 19.57 16.06 -3.66
C SER A 245 18.41 15.08 -3.71
N ASN A 246 17.20 15.54 -3.40
CA ASN A 246 15.95 14.78 -3.50
C ASN A 246 15.52 14.53 -4.95
N THR A 247 16.31 13.75 -5.68
CA THR A 247 16.04 13.38 -7.07
C THR A 247 15.70 11.90 -7.18
N THR A 248 14.93 11.54 -8.19
CA THR A 248 14.73 10.11 -8.51
C THR A 248 15.97 9.58 -9.23
N THR A 249 16.56 8.50 -8.70
CA THR A 249 17.72 7.82 -9.30
C THR A 249 17.45 6.33 -9.37
N TRP A 250 17.42 5.76 -10.57
CA TRP A 250 17.21 4.33 -10.78
C TRP A 250 18.33 3.77 -11.65
N SER A 251 18.86 2.59 -11.31
CA SER A 251 19.84 1.89 -12.15
C SER A 251 19.80 0.39 -11.92
N ALA A 252 19.38 -0.34 -12.95
CA ALA A 252 19.51 -1.79 -13.05
C ALA A 252 19.68 -2.11 -14.56
N PRO A 253 20.88 -1.90 -15.12
CA PRO A 253 21.11 -1.94 -16.56
C PRO A 253 20.82 -3.30 -17.17
N ASP A 254 21.09 -4.40 -16.46
CA ASP A 254 20.76 -5.76 -16.93
C ASP A 254 19.25 -5.99 -17.03
N CYS A 255 18.47 -5.13 -16.35
CA CYS A 255 17.02 -5.11 -16.40
C CYS A 255 16.45 -4.05 -17.37
N GLY A 256 17.29 -3.26 -18.03
CA GLY A 256 16.86 -2.13 -18.86
C GLY A 256 16.19 -1.01 -18.05
N VAL A 257 16.70 -0.75 -16.84
CA VAL A 257 16.25 0.36 -15.98
C VAL A 257 17.38 1.37 -15.81
N SER A 258 17.09 2.62 -16.13
CA SER A 258 17.95 3.81 -16.03
C SER A 258 17.13 5.05 -15.66
#